data_AF-A0A328ECB3-F1
#
_entry.id   AF-A0A328ECB3-F1
#
_cell.length_a   1.000
_cell.length_b   1.000
_cell.length_c   1.000
_cell.angle_alpha   90.00
_cell.angle_beta   90.00
_cell.angle_gamma   90.00
#
_symmetry.space_group_name_H-M   'P 1'
#
loop_
_entity.id
_entity.type
_entity.pdbx_description
1 polymer ?
#
loop_
_entity_poly.entity_id
_entity_poly.type
_entity_poly.pdbx_seq_one_letter_code
_entity_poly.pdbx_strand_id
1 'polypeptide(L)'
;MTVQIRIDGGFQIEKSLFFGYAYAHNGLINLASEMGADMRYNEGEICIVDYPGEYDIRGWTIKAFVGQNAKLNYLIQGNGKKFGIIQSSDVLELEEVDGMDTWLYLGESIEKKLDQLELEGERINLMEFSEEK
;
A
#
# COMPACT_ATOMS: atom_id res chain seq x y z
N MET A 1 1.27 -17.27 -1.48
CA MET A 1 0.22 -17.25 -0.44
C MET A 1 -0.62 -16.02 -0.70
N THR A 2 -1.93 -16.14 -0.89
CA THR A 2 -2.79 -15.01 -1.26
C THR A 2 -2.88 -13.97 -0.15
N VAL A 3 -2.85 -12.69 -0.52
CA VAL A 3 -3.05 -11.55 0.38
C VAL A 3 -4.54 -11.41 0.71
N GLN A 4 -4.90 -11.27 1.99
CA GLN A 4 -6.29 -11.07 2.40
C GLN A 4 -6.64 -9.58 2.36
N ILE A 5 -7.68 -9.23 1.61
CA ILE A 5 -8.15 -7.85 1.42
C ILE A 5 -9.63 -7.77 1.81
N ARG A 6 -10.03 -6.71 2.53
CA ARG A 6 -11.42 -6.37 2.86
C ARG A 6 -11.66 -4.87 2.67
N ILE A 7 -12.90 -4.50 2.35
CA ILE A 7 -13.31 -3.10 2.20
C ILE A 7 -14.04 -2.64 3.46
N ASP A 8 -13.53 -1.58 4.09
CA ASP A 8 -14.10 -0.98 5.30
C ASP A 8 -13.84 0.54 5.31
N GLY A 9 -14.40 1.29 4.34
CA GLY A 9 -14.07 2.71 4.11
C GLY A 9 -12.66 2.96 3.55
N GLY A 10 -11.91 1.88 3.31
CA GLY A 10 -10.57 1.76 2.75
C GLY A 10 -10.25 0.27 2.56
N PHE A 11 -9.00 -0.07 2.26
CA PHE A 11 -8.54 -1.44 2.06
C PHE A 11 -7.86 -1.98 3.33
N GLN A 12 -8.52 -2.88 4.04
CA GLN A 12 -7.91 -3.63 5.13
C GLN A 12 -7.14 -4.82 4.57
N ILE A 13 -5.83 -4.88 4.85
CA ILE A 13 -4.90 -5.88 4.32
C ILE A 13 -4.35 -6.71 5.49
N GLU A 14 -4.37 -8.03 5.35
CA GLU A 14 -3.81 -9.00 6.33
C GLU A 14 -4.33 -8.80 7.76
N LYS A 15 -5.54 -8.23 7.90
CA LYS A 15 -6.18 -7.86 9.17
C LYS A 15 -5.33 -6.98 10.10
N SER A 16 -4.22 -6.42 9.59
CA SER A 16 -3.21 -5.72 10.38
C SER A 16 -2.92 -4.32 9.82
N LEU A 17 -3.08 -4.15 8.52
CA LEU A 17 -2.81 -2.93 7.76
C LEU A 17 -4.12 -2.37 7.24
N PHE A 18 -4.21 -1.05 7.18
CA PHE A 18 -5.35 -0.33 6.65
C PHE A 18 -4.84 0.74 5.68
N PHE A 19 -5.09 0.54 4.39
CA PHE A 19 -4.76 1.50 3.36
C PHE A 19 -6.01 2.34 3.05
N GLY A 20 -6.00 3.59 3.48
CA GLY A 20 -7.18 4.46 3.50
C GLY A 20 -6.94 5.81 2.81
N TYR A 21 -8.04 6.43 2.39
CA TYR A 21 -8.02 7.75 1.75
C TYR A 21 -8.48 8.87 2.70
N ALA A 22 -9.59 8.65 3.41
CA ALA A 22 -10.25 9.69 4.22
C ALA A 22 -10.46 9.30 5.70
N TYR A 23 -10.14 8.05 6.07
CA TYR A 23 -10.39 7.51 7.41
C TYR A 23 -9.14 6.84 7.96
N ALA A 24 -8.99 6.85 9.28
CA ALA A 24 -7.99 6.09 10.00
C ALA A 24 -8.68 5.05 10.89
N HIS A 25 -8.19 3.82 10.84
CA HIS A 25 -8.71 2.72 11.65
C HIS A 25 -7.95 2.65 12.99
N ASN A 26 -8.71 2.69 14.10
CA ASN A 26 -8.15 2.50 15.42
C ASN A 26 -7.70 1.05 15.62
N GLY A 27 -6.43 0.83 15.98
CA GLY A 27 -5.89 -0.50 16.25
C GLY A 27 -5.22 -1.22 15.07
N LEU A 28 -5.26 -0.66 13.85
CA LEU A 28 -4.50 -1.14 12.68
C LEU A 28 -3.36 -0.18 12.32
N ILE A 29 -2.44 -0.63 11.48
CA ILE A 29 -1.39 0.22 10.91
C ILE A 29 -1.97 0.95 9.70
N ASN A 30 -2.09 2.27 9.81
CA ASN A 30 -2.70 3.10 8.77
C ASN A 30 -1.64 3.51 7.75
N LEU A 31 -1.94 3.25 6.48
CA LEU A 31 -1.16 3.61 5.31
C LEU A 31 -1.92 4.70 4.55
N ALA A 32 -1.35 5.90 4.48
CA ALA A 32 -1.95 7.04 3.80
C ALA A 32 -1.91 6.90 2.28
N SER A 33 -2.92 7.38 1.56
CA SER A 33 -2.92 7.39 0.09
C SER A 33 -2.09 8.52 -0.51
N GLU A 34 -1.95 9.65 0.16
CA GLU A 34 -1.30 10.85 -0.36
C GLU A 34 -0.45 11.54 0.72
N MET A 35 0.62 12.24 0.33
CA MET A 35 1.38 13.08 1.24
C MET A 35 0.53 14.28 1.66
N GLY A 36 0.11 14.35 2.92
CA GLY A 36 -0.68 15.47 3.35
C GLY A 36 -1.45 15.26 4.65
N ALA A 37 -2.18 16.30 5.04
CA ALA A 37 -2.83 16.46 6.33
C ALA A 37 -4.02 15.52 6.60
N ASP A 38 -4.48 14.71 5.65
CA ASP A 38 -5.75 13.97 5.81
C ASP A 38 -5.71 12.88 6.89
N MET A 39 -4.53 12.39 7.27
CA MET A 39 -4.42 11.42 8.37
C MET A 39 -3.88 12.00 9.69
N ARG A 40 -3.38 13.24 9.70
CA ARG A 40 -2.60 13.77 10.84
C ARG A 40 -3.42 14.24 12.05
N TYR A 41 -4.75 14.21 12.00
CA TYR A 41 -5.60 14.96 12.95
C TYR A 41 -6.71 14.16 13.65
N ASN A 42 -6.55 12.86 13.90
CA ASN A 42 -7.43 12.17 14.85
C ASN A 42 -6.66 11.87 16.15
N GLU A 43 -7.09 12.50 17.25
CA GLU A 43 -6.57 12.30 18.61
C GLU A 43 -6.82 10.85 19.05
N GLY A 44 -5.82 9.98 18.89
CA GLY A 44 -5.80 8.59 19.36
C GLY A 44 -4.42 7.94 19.18
N GLU A 45 -4.21 6.76 19.78
CA GLU A 45 -3.01 5.92 19.56
C GLU A 45 -3.04 5.28 18.15
N ILE A 46 -3.07 6.11 17.12
CA ILE A 46 -3.14 5.68 15.73
C ILE A 46 -1.70 5.51 15.22
N CYS A 47 -1.35 4.30 14.80
CA CYS A 47 -0.08 4.06 14.10
C CYS A 47 -0.27 4.46 12.63
N ILE A 48 0.40 5.53 12.20
CA ILE A 48 0.33 6.04 10.83
C ILE A 48 1.74 5.96 10.23
N VAL A 49 1.83 5.34 9.06
CA VAL A 49 3.05 5.32 8.26
C VAL A 49 2.97 6.48 7.28
N ASP A 50 3.89 7.43 7.41
CA ASP A 50 3.99 8.61 6.53
C ASP A 50 5.34 8.61 5.80
N TYR A 51 5.44 9.35 4.70
CA TYR A 51 6.70 9.55 4.01
C TYR A 51 7.50 10.71 4.62
N PRO A 52 8.86 10.67 4.56
CA PRO A 52 9.72 9.56 4.14
C PRO A 52 10.04 8.59 5.29
N GLY A 53 10.22 7.30 4.97
CA GLY A 53 10.81 6.37 5.94
C GLY A 53 10.58 4.88 5.68
N GLU A 54 11.37 4.10 6.41
CA GLU A 54 11.18 2.67 6.65
C GLU A 54 10.73 2.49 8.09
N TYR A 55 9.65 1.74 8.29
CA TYR A 55 9.01 1.55 9.58
C TYR A 55 8.94 0.06 9.89
N ASP A 56 9.37 -0.33 11.09
CA ASP A 56 9.14 -1.68 11.60
C ASP A 56 8.08 -1.61 12.70
N ILE A 57 6.86 -2.05 12.36
CA ILE A 57 5.70 -1.94 13.25
C ILE A 57 5.03 -3.30 13.32
N ARG A 58 4.96 -3.87 14.53
CA ARG A 58 4.27 -5.16 14.82
C ARG A 58 4.73 -6.32 13.91
N GLY A 59 6.03 -6.38 13.58
CA GLY A 59 6.60 -7.43 12.73
C GLY A 59 6.35 -7.23 11.23
N TRP A 60 5.86 -6.05 10.84
CA TRP A 60 5.79 -5.60 9.46
C TRP A 60 6.84 -4.52 9.22
N THR A 61 7.72 -4.77 8.26
CA THR A 61 8.61 -3.79 7.68
C THR A 61 7.87 -3.10 6.54
N ILE A 62 7.67 -1.79 6.64
CA ILE A 62 6.88 -0.98 5.72
C ILE A 62 7.76 0.15 5.22
N LYS A 63 7.98 0.20 3.91
CA LYS A 63 8.76 1.25 3.27
C LYS A 63 7.84 2.13 2.42
N ALA A 64 7.82 3.42 2.73
CA ALA A 64 6.96 4.38 2.04
C ALA A 64 7.73 5.12 0.93
N PHE A 65 7.11 5.24 -0.24
CA PHE A 65 7.62 5.95 -1.41
C PHE A 65 6.60 6.96 -1.91
N VAL A 66 7.09 8.07 -2.44
CA VAL A 66 6.25 9.10 -3.07
C VAL A 66 6.41 8.99 -4.56
N GLY A 67 5.29 8.75 -5.24
CA GLY A 67 5.23 8.79 -6.70
C GLY A 67 4.66 10.10 -7.21
N GLN A 68 4.30 10.12 -8.49
CA GLN A 68 3.64 11.26 -9.11
C GLN A 68 2.34 11.65 -8.40
N ASN A 69 2.00 12.94 -8.44
CA ASN A 69 0.83 13.55 -7.80
C ASN A 69 0.80 13.38 -6.26
N ALA A 70 1.97 13.28 -5.61
CA ALA A 70 2.08 13.11 -4.16
C ALA A 70 1.40 11.84 -3.61
N LYS A 71 1.15 10.86 -4.48
CA LYS A 71 0.58 9.56 -4.10
C LYS A 71 1.62 8.72 -3.38
N LEU A 72 1.20 8.12 -2.27
CA LEU A 72 2.03 7.26 -1.45
C LEU A 72 1.94 5.81 -1.92
N ASN A 73 3.09 5.15 -1.93
CA ASN A 73 3.26 3.77 -2.33
C ASN A 73 4.00 3.05 -1.21
N TYR A 74 3.75 1.76 -1.03
CA TYR A 74 4.31 1.01 0.09
C TYR A 74 4.89 -0.32 -0.37
N LEU A 75 6.08 -0.67 0.13
CA LEU A 75 6.56 -2.05 0.11
C LEU A 75 6.46 -2.61 1.52
N ILE A 76 5.80 -3.75 1.65
CA ILE A 76 5.45 -4.33 2.93
C ILE A 76 5.98 -5.75 2.99
N GLN A 77 6.77 -6.04 4.02
CA GLN A 77 7.31 -7.35 4.28
C GLN A 77 7.05 -7.74 5.74
N GLY A 78 6.49 -8.92 5.96
CA GLY A 78 6.22 -9.41 7.31
C GLY A 78 5.43 -10.71 7.28
N ASN A 79 5.48 -11.49 8.37
CA ASN A 79 4.76 -12.76 8.51
C ASN A 79 4.99 -13.75 7.33
N GLY A 80 6.17 -13.72 6.71
CA GLY A 80 6.50 -14.56 5.55
C GLY A 80 5.83 -14.16 4.24
N LYS A 81 5.32 -12.93 4.13
CA LYS A 81 4.73 -12.34 2.92
C LYS A 81 5.47 -11.07 2.51
N LYS A 82 5.62 -10.84 1.21
CA LYS A 82 6.08 -9.59 0.63
C LYS A 82 5.08 -9.06 -0.38
N PHE A 83 4.61 -7.84 -0.19
CA PHE A 83 3.70 -7.22 -1.16
C PHE A 83 3.89 -5.73 -1.27
N GLY A 84 3.65 -5.20 -2.47
CA GLY A 84 3.67 -3.78 -2.76
C GLY A 84 2.25 -3.22 -2.89
N ILE A 85 2.01 -2.01 -2.39
CA ILE A 85 0.83 -1.19 -2.69
C ILE A 85 1.27 -0.04 -3.58
N ILE A 86 0.84 -0.05 -4.83
CA ILE A 86 1.32 0.86 -5.88
C ILE A 86 0.15 1.68 -6.42
N GLN A 87 0.27 3.00 -6.31
CA GLN A 87 -0.66 3.99 -6.82
C GLN A 87 -0.09 4.81 -7.98
N SER A 88 1.23 4.80 -8.16
CA SER A 88 1.90 5.50 -9.26
C SER A 88 2.92 4.59 -9.92
N SER A 89 2.90 4.50 -11.25
CA SER A 89 3.78 3.58 -11.98
C SER A 89 5.25 4.00 -11.99
N ASP A 90 5.58 5.27 -11.70
CA ASP A 90 6.95 5.75 -11.67
C ASP A 90 7.78 5.13 -10.53
N VAL A 91 7.15 4.77 -9.41
CA VAL A 91 7.88 4.14 -8.29
C VAL A 91 8.37 2.72 -8.63
N LEU A 92 7.76 2.06 -9.61
CA LEU A 92 8.19 0.72 -10.04
C LEU A 92 9.57 0.73 -10.71
N GLU A 93 10.06 1.89 -11.14
CA GLU A 93 11.38 2.03 -11.76
C GLU A 93 12.50 2.17 -10.72
N LEU A 94 12.16 2.25 -9.43
CA LEU A 94 13.13 2.33 -8.35
C LEU A 94 13.78 0.95 -8.14
N GLU A 95 15.11 0.92 -8.03
CA GLU A 95 15.88 -0.32 -7.81
C GLU A 95 15.46 -1.07 -6.54
N GLU A 96 14.88 -0.37 -5.57
CA GLU A 96 14.40 -0.93 -4.31
C GLU A 96 13.05 -1.65 -4.43
N VAL A 97 12.34 -1.44 -5.55
CA VAL A 97 11.00 -1.96 -5.82
C VAL A 97 11.13 -3.23 -6.66
N ASP A 98 11.55 -4.31 -6.02
CA ASP A 98 11.72 -5.63 -6.63
C ASP A 98 11.40 -6.76 -5.64
N GLY A 99 11.15 -7.98 -6.15
CA GLY A 99 11.08 -9.19 -5.35
C GLY A 99 9.87 -9.28 -4.41
N MET A 100 8.74 -8.68 -4.79
CA MET A 100 7.46 -8.82 -4.09
C MET A 100 6.72 -10.08 -4.56
N ASP A 101 6.08 -10.79 -3.63
CA ASP A 101 5.24 -11.94 -3.98
C ASP A 101 3.89 -11.50 -4.56
N THR A 102 3.44 -10.28 -4.21
CA THR A 102 2.14 -9.74 -4.63
C THR A 102 2.19 -8.24 -4.84
N TRP A 103 1.58 -7.77 -5.91
CA TRP A 103 1.45 -6.37 -6.27
C TRP A 103 -0.02 -5.96 -6.19
N LEU A 104 -0.35 -5.16 -5.18
CA LEU A 104 -1.63 -4.50 -5.03
C LEU A 104 -1.53 -3.15 -5.75
N TYR A 105 -2.36 -2.91 -6.77
CA TYR A 105 -2.25 -1.68 -7.57
C TYR A 105 -3.58 -1.00 -7.84
N LEU A 106 -3.51 0.31 -8.11
CA LEU A 106 -4.65 1.17 -8.42
C LEU A 106 -4.47 1.83 -9.78
N GLY A 107 -4.93 1.15 -10.84
CA GLY A 107 -5.02 1.68 -12.20
C GLY A 107 -4.30 0.87 -13.27
N GLU A 108 -4.87 0.85 -14.48
CA GLU A 108 -4.40 0.05 -15.62
C GLU A 108 -3.00 0.43 -16.12
N SER A 109 -2.55 1.67 -15.89
CA SER A 109 -1.20 2.12 -16.27
C SER A 109 -0.11 1.42 -15.45
N ILE A 110 -0.42 1.00 -14.22
CA ILE A 110 0.52 0.32 -13.32
C ILE A 110 0.69 -1.12 -13.76
N GLU A 111 -0.40 -1.81 -14.11
CA GLU A 111 -0.36 -3.17 -14.65
C GLU A 111 0.55 -3.26 -15.89
N LYS A 112 0.35 -2.35 -16.85
CA LYS A 112 1.20 -2.27 -18.05
C LYS A 112 2.67 -2.04 -17.71
N LYS A 113 2.95 -1.25 -16.66
CA LYS A 113 4.32 -0.99 -16.23
C LYS A 113 4.94 -2.21 -15.54
N LEU A 114 4.18 -2.94 -14.72
CA LEU A 114 4.60 -4.22 -14.13
C LEU A 114 4.96 -5.24 -15.23
N ASP A 115 4.19 -5.30 -16.32
CA ASP A 115 4.51 -6.12 -17.49
C ASP A 115 5.77 -5.67 -18.23
N GLN A 116 5.91 -4.36 -18.47
CA GLN A 116 7.07 -3.80 -19.15
C GLN A 116 8.38 -4.03 -18.41
N LEU A 117 8.32 -4.03 -17.07
CA LEU A 117 9.47 -4.26 -16.20
C LEU A 117 9.68 -5.76 -15.88
N GLU A 118 8.82 -6.64 -16.40
CA GLU A 118 8.87 -8.09 -16.17
C GLU A 118 8.88 -8.44 -14.67
N LEU A 119 8.22 -7.63 -13.83
CA LEU A 119 8.18 -7.84 -12.39
C LEU A 119 7.36 -9.09 -12.06
N GLU A 120 8.00 -10.03 -11.37
CA GLU A 120 7.38 -11.28 -10.91
C GLU A 120 6.42 -11.02 -9.73
N GLY A 121 5.42 -11.89 -9.58
CA GLY A 121 4.47 -11.85 -8.46
C GLY A 121 2.99 -11.88 -8.90
N GLU A 122 2.11 -12.17 -7.93
CA GLU A 122 0.65 -12.11 -8.12
C GLU A 122 0.22 -10.65 -8.26
N ARG A 123 -0.67 -10.34 -9.20
CA ARG A 123 -1.13 -8.96 -9.46
C ARG A 123 -2.60 -8.85 -9.06
N ILE A 124 -2.92 -7.90 -8.19
CA ILE A 124 -4.27 -7.67 -7.69
C ILE A 124 -4.64 -6.21 -7.90
N ASN A 125 -5.64 -5.99 -8.76
CA ASN A 125 -6.18 -4.66 -8.97
C ASN A 125 -7.13 -4.30 -7.83
N LEU A 126 -6.73 -3.36 -6.96
CA LEU A 126 -7.57 -2.91 -5.85
C LEU A 126 -8.83 -2.17 -6.33
N MET A 127 -8.83 -1.61 -7.56
CA MET A 127 -10.04 -0.98 -8.11
C MET A 127 -11.19 -1.97 -8.28
N GLU A 128 -10.91 -3.24 -8.57
CA GLU A 128 -11.96 -4.27 -8.71
C GLU A 128 -12.72 -4.51 -7.40
N PHE A 129 -12.09 -4.24 -6.25
CA PHE A 129 -12.72 -4.34 -4.94
C PHE A 129 -13.40 -3.03 -4.52
N SER A 130 -13.04 -1.91 -5.14
CA SER A 130 -13.69 -0.61 -4.89
C SER A 130 -15.05 -0.49 -5.59
N GLU A 131 -15.37 -1.38 -6.54
CA GLU A 131 -16.62 -1.38 -7.31
C GLU A 131 -17.75 -2.24 -6.70
N GLU A 132 -17.69 -2.60 -5.41
CA GLU A 132 -18.90 -3.07 -4.72
C GLU A 132 -19.86 -1.90 -4.42
N LYS A 133 -20.65 -1.57 -5.45
CA LYS A 133 -21.99 -0.93 -5.49
C LYS A 133 -22.34 0.23 -4.56
#